data_AF-A0A154PTU5-F1
#
_entry.id   AF-A0A154PTU5-F1
#
_cell.length_a   1.000
_cell.length_b   1.000
_cell.length_c   1.000
_cell.angle_alpha   90.00
_cell.angle_beta   90.00
_cell.angle_gamma   90.00
#
_symmetry.space_group_name_H-M   'P 1'
#
loop_
_entity.id
_entity.type
_entity.pdbx_description
1 polymer ?
#
loop_
_entity_poly.entity_id
_entity_poly.type
_entity_poly.pdbx_seq_one_letter_code
_entity_poly.pdbx_strand_id
1 'polypeptide(L)'
;MKKAMWATFLHKCSTNDKSQHMYCPEGENSWCKWRTVEIATYLATSIFNEGYTLVMKVMESLGIEIGFQAKNFTMNTDFQRTAAAESRASTSSKQARMDRYEQKRQVNEFYEAAEGLLYGVGIAD
;
A
#
# COMPACT_ATOMS: atom_id res chain seq x y z
N MET A 1 -28.16 4.57 -25.98
CA MET A 1 -27.07 4.91 -26.93
C MET A 1 -26.30 6.18 -26.56
N LYS A 2 -26.94 7.35 -26.40
CA LYS A 2 -26.24 8.63 -26.18
C LYS A 2 -25.21 8.62 -25.01
N LYS A 3 -25.56 8.07 -23.84
CA LYS A 3 -24.64 7.97 -22.69
C LYS A 3 -23.38 7.15 -22.97
N ALA A 4 -23.51 6.02 -23.68
CA ALA A 4 -22.37 5.16 -23.99
C ALA A 4 -21.39 5.86 -24.94
N MET A 5 -21.89 6.59 -25.94
CA MET A 5 -21.04 7.39 -26.83
C MET A 5 -20.27 8.48 -26.07
N TRP A 6 -20.95 9.20 -25.17
CA TRP A 6 -20.30 10.19 -24.31
C TRP A 6 -19.27 9.56 -23.38
N ALA A 7 -19.56 8.40 -22.79
CA ALA A 7 -18.60 7.69 -21.94
C ALA A 7 -17.29 7.35 -22.68
N THR A 8 -17.38 6.91 -23.94
CA THR A 8 -16.18 6.64 -24.76
C THR A 8 -15.36 7.91 -25.04
N PHE A 9 -16.04 9.02 -25.36
CA PHE A 9 -15.37 10.30 -25.58
C PHE A 9 -14.69 10.79 -24.29
N LEU A 10 -15.41 10.80 -23.17
CA LEU A 10 -14.89 11.25 -21.89
C LEU A 10 -13.74 10.37 -21.38
N HIS A 11 -13.74 9.07 -21.65
CA HIS A 11 -12.59 8.21 -21.38
C HIS A 11 -11.31 8.67 -22.07
N LYS A 12 -11.40 9.13 -23.32
CA LYS A 12 -10.23 9.62 -24.06
C LYS A 12 -9.71 10.96 -23.54
N CYS A 13 -10.59 11.77 -22.95
CA CYS A 13 -10.24 13.06 -22.37
C CYS A 13 -9.99 13.01 -20.84
N SER A 14 -10.15 11.84 -20.22
CA SER A 14 -9.98 11.62 -18.78
C SER A 14 -8.49 11.65 -18.41
N THR A 15 -8.19 12.21 -17.24
CA THR A 15 -6.85 12.26 -16.66
C THR A 15 -6.93 11.95 -15.16
N ASN A 16 -5.78 11.73 -14.52
CA ASN A 16 -5.75 11.48 -13.07
C ASN A 16 -6.32 12.68 -12.27
N ASP A 17 -6.03 13.91 -12.69
CA ASP A 17 -6.50 15.14 -12.02
C ASP A 17 -7.96 15.49 -12.38
N LYS A 18 -8.43 15.02 -13.55
CA LYS A 18 -9.79 15.24 -14.04
C LYS A 18 -10.38 13.93 -14.53
N SER A 19 -10.80 13.12 -13.56
CA SER A 19 -11.56 11.88 -13.77
C SER A 19 -12.89 12.19 -14.46
N GLN A 20 -13.13 11.58 -15.63
CA GLN A 20 -14.36 11.76 -16.41
C GLN A 20 -15.08 10.43 -16.68
N HIS A 21 -15.25 9.62 -15.62
CA HIS A 21 -15.88 8.31 -15.69
C HIS A 21 -17.38 8.31 -15.36
N MET A 22 -18.02 9.48 -15.20
CA MET A 22 -19.39 9.63 -14.70
C MET A 22 -20.50 9.02 -15.58
N TYR A 23 -20.23 8.75 -16.86
CA TYR A 23 -21.20 8.13 -17.77
C TYR A 23 -20.97 6.65 -18.02
N CYS A 24 -20.00 6.06 -17.31
CA CYS A 24 -19.79 4.62 -17.36
C CYS A 24 -20.99 3.88 -16.75
N PRO A 25 -21.34 2.70 -17.29
CA PRO A 25 -22.30 1.84 -16.62
C PRO A 25 -21.78 1.47 -15.22
N GLU A 26 -22.69 1.46 -14.25
CA GLU A 26 -22.42 1.00 -12.88
C GLU A 26 -22.69 -0.50 -12.77
N GLY A 27 -22.10 -1.13 -11.74
CA GLY A 27 -22.30 -2.55 -11.44
C GLY A 27 -21.45 -3.51 -12.27
N GLU A 28 -21.82 -4.79 -12.24
CA GLU A 28 -21.05 -5.91 -12.82
C GLU A 28 -20.82 -5.76 -14.33
N ASN A 29 -21.77 -5.15 -15.05
CA ASN A 29 -21.69 -4.93 -16.49
C ASN A 29 -20.85 -3.69 -16.86
N SER A 30 -20.12 -3.11 -15.90
CA SER A 30 -19.23 -1.99 -16.17
C SER A 30 -17.99 -2.44 -16.95
N TRP A 31 -17.80 -1.89 -18.14
CA TRP A 31 -16.57 -2.03 -18.92
C TRP A 31 -15.49 -1.01 -18.51
N CYS A 32 -15.77 -0.17 -17.50
CA CYS A 32 -14.86 0.87 -17.06
C CYS A 32 -13.84 0.35 -16.04
N LYS A 33 -12.61 0.10 -16.50
CA LYS A 33 -11.49 -0.37 -15.66
C LYS A 33 -11.17 0.55 -14.49
N TRP A 34 -11.40 1.86 -14.64
CA TRP A 34 -11.17 2.83 -13.56
C TRP A 34 -12.03 2.51 -12.32
N ARG A 35 -13.28 2.09 -12.50
CA ARG A 35 -14.19 1.77 -11.39
C ARG A 35 -13.69 0.56 -10.59
N THR A 36 -13.14 -0.44 -11.27
CA THR A 36 -12.50 -1.60 -10.62
C THR A 36 -11.30 -1.19 -9.78
N VAL A 37 -10.42 -0.34 -10.34
CA VAL A 37 -9.25 0.16 -9.62
C VAL A 37 -9.67 1.01 -8.42
N GLU A 38 -10.68 1.87 -8.58
CA GLU A 38 -11.22 2.70 -7.51
C GLU A 38 -11.69 1.84 -6.31
N ILE A 39 -12.50 0.80 -6.56
CA ILE A 39 -12.94 -0.11 -5.50
C ILE A 39 -11.75 -0.82 -4.86
N ALA A 40 -10.80 -1.31 -5.66
CA ALA A 40 -9.59 -1.97 -5.15
C ALA A 40 -8.76 -1.03 -4.26
N THR A 41 -8.65 0.25 -4.63
CA THR A 41 -7.96 1.26 -3.81
C THR A 41 -8.67 1.53 -2.49
N TYR A 42 -10.00 1.63 -2.49
CA TYR A 42 -10.77 1.80 -1.26
C TYR A 42 -10.62 0.58 -0.34
N LEU A 43 -10.69 -0.64 -0.89
CA LEU A 43 -10.47 -1.86 -0.12
C LEU A 43 -9.05 -1.93 0.46
N ALA A 44 -8.02 -1.66 -0.36
CA ALA A 44 -6.63 -1.73 0.09
C ALA A 44 -6.33 -0.71 1.20
N THR A 45 -6.76 0.54 1.03
CA THR A 45 -6.59 1.60 2.05
C THR A 45 -7.33 1.27 3.34
N SER A 46 -8.56 0.77 3.21
CA SER A 46 -9.38 0.45 4.37
C SER A 46 -8.87 -0.80 5.10
N ILE A 47 -8.38 -1.84 4.40
CA ILE A 47 -7.73 -3.00 5.01
C ILE A 47 -6.44 -2.58 5.74
N PHE A 48 -5.67 -1.65 5.16
CA PHE A 48 -4.48 -1.14 5.83
C PHE A 48 -4.81 -0.42 7.15
N ASN A 49 -5.88 0.38 7.16
CA ASN A 49 -6.29 1.16 8.33
C ASN A 49 -7.05 0.32 9.37
N GLU A 50 -8.22 -0.21 8.99
CA GLU A 50 -9.16 -0.92 9.86
C GLU A 50 -8.87 -2.42 9.98
N GLY A 51 -8.07 -2.99 9.07
CA GLY A 51 -7.83 -4.43 9.02
C GLY A 51 -8.89 -5.19 8.21
N TYR A 52 -8.90 -6.51 8.37
CA TYR A 52 -9.82 -7.42 7.72
C TYR A 52 -11.25 -7.34 8.27
N THR A 53 -11.48 -6.70 9.42
CA THR A 53 -12.84 -6.37 9.89
C THR A 53 -13.67 -5.62 8.84
N LEU A 54 -13.04 -4.78 8.01
CA LEU A 54 -13.71 -4.11 6.90
C LEU A 54 -14.26 -5.10 5.88
N VAL A 55 -13.50 -6.13 5.51
CA VAL A 55 -13.92 -7.13 4.51
C VAL A 55 -15.21 -7.81 4.96
N MET A 56 -15.35 -8.04 6.26
CA MET A 56 -16.56 -8.59 6.87
C MET A 56 -17.75 -7.64 6.70
N LYS A 57 -17.57 -6.33 6.97
CA LYS A 57 -18.61 -5.31 6.75
C LYS A 57 -19.03 -5.24 5.28
N VAL A 58 -18.06 -5.34 4.35
CA VAL A 58 -18.33 -5.34 2.91
C VAL A 58 -19.15 -6.58 2.53
N MET A 59 -18.76 -7.77 2.98
CA MET A 59 -19.51 -9.00 2.75
C MET A 59 -20.94 -8.92 3.30
N GLU A 60 -21.11 -8.41 4.51
CA GLU A 60 -22.42 -8.19 5.12
C GLU A 60 -23.27 -7.21 4.30
N SER A 61 -22.69 -6.11 3.82
CA SER A 61 -23.40 -5.14 2.95
C SER A 61 -23.82 -5.72 1.60
N LEU A 62 -23.10 -6.75 1.13
CA LEU A 62 -23.44 -7.52 -0.08
C LEU A 62 -24.44 -8.65 0.21
N GLY A 63 -24.91 -8.81 1.45
CA GLY A 63 -25.83 -9.88 1.85
C GLY A 63 -25.19 -11.26 1.91
N ILE A 64 -23.86 -11.34 2.05
CA ILE A 64 -23.13 -12.61 2.16
C ILE A 64 -23.16 -13.05 3.62
N GLU A 65 -23.66 -14.27 3.86
CA GLU A 65 -23.61 -14.88 5.19
C GLU A 65 -22.18 -15.23 5.60
N ILE A 66 -21.79 -14.74 6.78
CA ILE A 66 -20.43 -14.88 7.28
C ILE A 66 -20.37 -16.07 8.25
N GLY A 67 -19.61 -17.10 7.88
CA GLY A 67 -19.35 -18.24 8.73
C GLY A 67 -18.45 -17.92 9.93
N PHE A 68 -18.61 -18.70 11.01
CA PHE A 68 -17.80 -18.59 12.24
C PHE A 68 -16.29 -18.63 11.99
N GLN A 69 -15.83 -19.51 11.09
CA GLN A 69 -14.41 -19.64 10.78
C GLN A 69 -13.82 -18.40 10.10
N ALA A 70 -14.58 -17.78 9.19
CA ALA A 70 -14.17 -16.52 8.56
C ALA A 70 -14.06 -15.40 9.60
N LYS A 71 -15.01 -15.34 10.55
CA LYS A 71 -14.97 -14.39 11.66
C LYS A 71 -13.75 -14.59 12.55
N ASN A 72 -13.43 -15.82 12.93
CA ASN A 72 -12.24 -16.10 13.74
C ASN A 72 -10.94 -15.78 12.99
N PHE A 73 -10.88 -16.11 11.70
CA PHE A 73 -9.71 -15.80 10.87
C PHE A 73 -9.44 -14.30 10.81
N THR A 74 -10.47 -13.48 10.55
CA THR A 74 -10.30 -12.02 10.47
C THR A 74 -9.89 -11.42 11.81
N MET A 75 -10.51 -11.84 12.92
CA MET A 75 -10.13 -11.41 14.27
C MET A 75 -8.67 -11.75 14.60
N ASN A 76 -8.24 -12.99 14.35
CA ASN A 76 -6.86 -13.41 14.63
C ASN A 76 -5.85 -12.68 13.74
N THR A 77 -6.17 -12.49 12.46
CA THR A 77 -5.31 -11.76 11.52
C THR A 77 -5.14 -10.31 11.95
N ASP A 78 -6.21 -9.63 12.34
CA ASP A 78 -6.16 -8.24 12.79
C ASP A 78 -5.45 -8.07 14.14
N PHE A 79 -5.62 -9.04 15.05
CA PHE A 79 -4.85 -9.09 16.29
C PHE A 79 -3.33 -9.18 16.00
N GLN A 80 -2.93 -10.12 15.14
CA GLN A 80 -1.53 -10.29 14.75
C GLN A 80 -0.97 -9.04 14.04
N ARG A 81 -1.77 -8.42 13.15
CA ARG A 81 -1.41 -7.18 12.46
C ARG A 81 -1.10 -6.06 13.45
N THR A 82 -1.97 -5.87 14.43
CA THR A 82 -1.85 -4.83 15.46
C THR A 82 -0.64 -5.09 16.35
N ALA A 83 -0.49 -6.32 16.86
CA ALA A 83 0.66 -6.71 17.68
C ALA A 83 2.00 -6.52 16.94
N ALA A 84 2.07 -6.88 15.66
CA ALA A 84 3.27 -6.68 14.85
C ALA A 84 3.56 -5.19 14.62
N ALA A 85 2.53 -4.35 14.44
CA ALA A 85 2.68 -2.91 14.33
C ALA A 85 3.22 -2.29 15.62
N GLU A 86 2.66 -2.66 16.77
CA GLU A 86 3.12 -2.21 18.09
C GLU A 86 4.57 -2.65 18.36
N SER A 87 4.90 -3.91 18.06
CA SER A 87 6.26 -4.43 18.19
C SER A 87 7.27 -3.61 17.36
N ARG A 88 6.94 -3.27 16.12
CA ARG A 88 7.80 -2.42 15.26
C ARG A 88 7.88 -0.96 15.73
N ALA A 89 6.82 -0.46 16.34
CA ALA A 89 6.72 0.90 16.86
C ALA A 89 7.40 1.06 18.24
N SER A 90 7.73 -0.05 18.90
CA SER A 90 8.42 -0.07 20.20
C SER A 90 9.74 0.72 20.17
N THR A 91 10.04 1.37 21.29
CA THR A 91 11.26 2.17 21.44
C THR A 91 12.50 1.31 21.30
N SER A 92 12.49 0.08 21.82
CA SER A 92 13.60 -0.88 21.67
C SER A 92 13.85 -1.25 20.21
N SER A 93 12.80 -1.51 19.42
CA SER A 93 12.94 -1.79 17.99
C SER A 93 13.45 -0.57 17.22
N LYS A 94 12.98 0.63 17.56
CA LYS A 94 13.47 1.89 16.97
C LYS A 94 14.95 2.11 17.27
N GLN A 95 15.35 1.97 18.54
CA GLN A 95 16.74 2.12 18.96
C GLN A 95 17.64 1.10 18.25
N ALA A 96 17.24 -0.17 18.23
CA ALA A 96 17.98 -1.22 17.53
C ALA A 96 18.14 -0.95 16.03
N ARG A 97 17.19 -0.25 15.38
CA ARG A 97 17.34 0.17 13.97
C ARG A 97 18.35 1.30 13.83
N MET A 98 18.30 2.30 14.72
CA MET A 98 19.26 3.41 14.74
C MET A 98 20.68 2.90 14.99
N ASP A 99 20.86 1.98 15.93
CA ASP A 99 22.17 1.42 16.27
C ASP A 99 22.78 0.64 15.09
N ARG A 100 21.97 -0.14 14.36
CA ARG A 100 22.43 -0.84 13.13
C ARG A 100 22.83 0.14 12.03
N TYR A 101 22.08 1.23 11.88
CA TYR A 101 22.43 2.27 10.92
C TYR A 101 23.76 2.93 11.29
N GLU A 102 23.95 3.24 12.57
CA GLU A 102 25.19 3.84 13.08
C GLU A 102 26.39 2.89 12.92
N GLN A 103 26.25 1.62 13.25
CA GLN A 103 27.29 0.61 13.03
C GLN A 103 27.67 0.52 11.55
N LYS A 104 26.67 0.53 10.66
CA LYS A 104 26.93 0.50 9.22
C LYS A 104 27.63 1.76 8.75
N ARG A 105 27.28 2.94 9.30
CA ARG A 105 27.95 4.20 9.00
C ARG A 105 29.42 4.17 9.42
N GLN A 106 29.71 3.73 10.63
CA GLN A 106 31.09 3.61 11.13
C GLN A 106 31.94 2.65 10.30
N VAL A 107 31.35 1.52 9.89
CA VAL A 107 32.02 0.58 8.98
C VAL A 107 32.30 1.22 7.63
N ASN A 108 31.36 1.99 7.08
CA ASN A 108 31.55 2.69 5.80
C ASN A 108 32.63 3.78 5.91
N GLU A 109 32.61 4.59 6.98
CA GLU A 109 33.63 5.61 7.26
C GLU A 109 35.03 4.98 7.39
N PHE A 110 35.14 3.80 8.02
CA PHE A 110 36.40 3.07 8.09
C PHE A 110 36.92 2.65 6.71
N TYR A 111 36.04 2.14 5.84
CA TYR A 111 36.42 1.80 4.47
C TYR A 111 36.79 3.04 3.65
N GLU A 112 36.02 4.13 3.75
CA GLU A 112 36.31 5.40 3.07
C GLU A 112 37.65 5.98 3.50
N ALA A 113 37.99 5.92 4.80
CA ALA A 113 39.30 6.36 5.29
C ALA A 113 40.45 5.49 4.75
N ALA A 114 40.25 4.17 4.63
CA ALA A 114 41.23 3.26 4.07
C ALA A 114 41.42 3.46 2.54
N GLU A 115 40.34 3.67 1.80
CA GLU A 115 40.36 3.87 0.34
C GLU A 115 40.82 5.28 -0.05
N GLY A 116 40.48 6.31 0.72
CA GLY A 116 40.93 7.69 0.50
C GLY A 116 42.46 7.85 0.63
N LEU A 117 43.12 6.96 1.38
CA LEU A 117 44.59 6.83 1.43
C LEU A 117 45.18 6.22 0.15
N LEU A 118 44.42 5.38 -0.54
CA LEU A 118 44.84 4.68 -1.76
C LEU A 118 44.63 5.53 -3.04
N TYR A 119 43.61 6.40 -3.04
CA TYR A 119 43.23 7.28 -4.16
C TYR A 119 43.47 8.78 -3.87
N GLY A 120 44.47 9.10 -3.04
CA GLY A 120 44.85 10.49 -2.77
C GLY A 120 45.30 11.24 -4.03
N VAL A 121 45.04 12.56 -4.05
CA VAL A 121 45.53 13.46 -5.11
C VAL A 121 47.05 13.32 -5.25
N GLY A 122 47.50 12.83 -6.41
CA GLY A 122 48.91 12.75 -6.78
C GLY A 122 49.57 11.37 -6.80
N ILE A 123 48.81 10.26 -6.76
CA ILE A 123 49.37 8.89 -6.89
C ILE A 123 49.32 8.36 -8.35
N ALA A 124 48.72 9.10 -9.28
CA ALA A 124 48.83 8.81 -10.71
C ALA A 124 49.99 9.61 -11.31
N ASP A 125 51.12 8.94 -11.57
CA ASP A 125 52.22 9.40 -12.42
C ASP A 125 51.76 9.71 -13.86
#